data_AF-S2SZJ9-F1
#
_entry.id   AF-S2SZJ9-F1
#
_cell.length_a   1.000
_cell.length_b   1.000
_cell.length_c   1.000
_cell.angle_alpha   90.00
_cell.angle_beta   90.00
_cell.angle_gamma   90.00
#
_symmetry.space_group_name_H-M   'P 1'
#
loop_
_entity.id
_entity.type
_entity.pdbx_description
1 polymer ?
#
loop_
_entity_poly.entity_id
_entity_poly.type
_entity_poly.pdbx_seq_one_letter_code
_entity_poly.pdbx_strand_id
1 'polypeptide(L)' 'MKKILIGIGIFIGLVILGGAGFYAWYTQSTPYYTQITTTGKKFDVIDDETGAARDIDYAYTQMAYDEKGHGTEVDFNGH' A
#
# COMPACT_ATOMS: atom_id res chain seq x y z
N MET A 1 -10.98 24.19 38.56
CA MET A 1 -9.98 23.28 37.96
C MET A 1 -10.58 21.96 37.46
N LYS A 2 -11.40 21.24 38.24
CA LYS A 2 -12.01 19.95 37.84
C LYS A 2 -12.78 19.98 36.50
N LYS A 3 -13.56 21.05 36.27
CA LYS A 3 -14.32 21.26 35.00
C LYS A 3 -13.42 21.48 33.77
N ILE A 4 -12.27 22.13 33.96
CA ILE A 4 -11.29 22.38 32.89
C ILE A 4 -10.59 21.07 32.53
N LEU A 5 -10.20 20.27 33.53
CA LEU A 5 -9.59 18.96 33.32
C LEU A 5 -10.52 17.99 32.59
N ILE A 6 -11.82 18.01 32.89
CA ILE A 6 -12.83 17.23 32.18
C ILE A 6 -12.92 17.69 30.71
N GLY A 7 -12.96 18.99 30.47
CA GLY A 7 -12.98 19.55 29.10
C GLY A 7 -11.74 19.15 28.28
N ILE A 8 -10.55 19.21 28.89
CA ILE A 8 -9.30 18.77 28.25
C ILE A 8 -9.34 17.27 27.95
N GLY A 9 -9.82 16.45 28.89
CA GLY A 9 -9.96 15.00 28.68
C GLY A 9 -10.90 14.65 27.53
N ILE A 10 -12.04 15.34 27.43
CA ILE A 10 -12.98 15.18 26.32
C ILE A 10 -12.34 15.61 25.00
N PHE A 11 -11.66 16.75 24.98
CA PHE A 11 -10.99 17.25 23.78
C PHE A 11 -9.92 16.29 23.27
N ILE A 12 -9.06 15.79 24.16
CA ILE A 12 -8.04 14.78 23.81
C ILE A 12 -8.71 13.50 23.29
N GLY A 13 -9.77 13.04 23.93
CA GLY A 13 -10.53 11.86 23.47
C GLY A 13 -11.07 12.02 22.04
N LEU A 14 -11.62 13.19 21.72
CA LEU A 14 -12.12 13.50 20.37
C LEU A 14 -10.99 13.56 19.34
N VAL A 15 -9.84 14.13 19.68
CA VAL A 15 -8.67 14.17 18.78
C VAL A 15 -8.15 12.76 18.50
N ILE A 16 -8.07 11.90 19.51
CA ILE A 16 -7.62 10.51 19.33
C ILE A 16 -8.59 9.72 18.46
N LEU A 17 -9.90 9.80 18.73
CA LEU A 17 -10.91 9.08 17.95
C LEU A 17 -10.99 9.60 16.51
N GLY A 18 -10.94 10.92 16.32
CA GLY A 18 -10.91 11.54 14.99
C GLY A 18 -9.65 11.16 14.21
N GLY A 19 -8.48 11.20 14.86
CA GLY A 19 -7.21 10.83 14.25
C GLY A 19 -7.16 9.35 13.85
N ALA A 20 -7.65 8.44 14.70
CA ALA A 20 -7.71 7.02 14.41
C ALA A 20 -8.65 6.72 13.23
N GLY A 21 -9.83 7.37 13.19
CA GLY A 21 -10.77 7.23 12.08
C GLY A 21 -10.21 7.75 10.75
N PHE A 22 -9.55 8.91 10.77
CA PHE A 22 -8.89 9.46 9.59
C PHE A 22 -7.77 8.56 9.09
N TYR A 23 -6.92 8.06 9.99
CA TYR A 23 -5.83 7.16 9.64
C TYR A 23 -6.35 5.90 8.95
N ALA A 24 -7.35 5.23 9.53
CA ALA A 24 -7.94 4.03 8.94
C ALA A 24 -8.48 4.27 7.53
N TRP A 25 -9.19 5.38 7.32
CA TRP A 25 -9.71 5.77 6.01
C TRP A 25 -8.59 6.10 5.01
N TYR A 26 -7.57 6.85 5.44
CA TYR A 26 -6.43 7.23 4.59
C TYR A 26 -5.58 6.03 4.17
N THR A 27 -5.40 5.04 5.06
CA THR A 27 -4.62 3.83 4.77
C THR A 27 -5.41 2.76 4.02
N GLN A 28 -6.72 2.98 3.77
CA GLN A 28 -7.53 2.02 3.06
C GLN A 28 -7.10 2.01 1.58
N SER A 29 -6.29 1.02 1.20
CA SER A 29 -5.93 0.80 -0.19
C SER A 29 -7.13 0.21 -0.95
N THR A 30 -7.31 0.64 -2.19
CA THR A 30 -8.26 -0.01 -3.11
C THR A 30 -7.54 -1.19 -3.75
N PRO A 31 -7.99 -2.45 -3.54
CA PRO A 31 -7.37 -3.60 -4.17
C PRO A 31 -7.64 -3.60 -5.68
N TYR A 32 -6.62 -3.98 -6.45
CA TYR A 32 -6.72 -4.23 -7.87
C TYR A 32 -6.33 -5.68 -8.15
N TYR A 33 -7.03 -6.30 -9.10
CA TYR A 33 -6.87 -7.71 -9.45
C TYR A 33 -6.39 -7.84 -10.88
N THR A 34 -5.41 -8.72 -11.09
CA THR A 34 -4.91 -9.03 -12.43
C THR A 34 -4.58 -10.51 -12.53
N GLN A 35 -4.63 -11.06 -13.75
CA GLN A 35 -4.27 -12.43 -14.03
C GLN A 35 -2.95 -12.47 -14.78
N ILE A 36 -1.95 -13.15 -14.23
CA ILE A 36 -0.67 -13.39 -14.92
C ILE A 36 -0.94 -14.39 -16.05
N THR A 37 -0.84 -13.91 -17.29
CA THR A 37 -0.98 -14.73 -18.51
C THR A 37 0.32 -14.78 -19.32
N THR A 38 1.32 -13.99 -18.93
CA THR A 38 2.64 -13.95 -19.56
C THR A 38 3.71 -14.39 -18.56
N THR A 39 4.88 -14.78 -19.05
CA THR A 39 6.02 -15.20 -18.20
C THR A 39 6.72 -14.01 -17.53
N GLY A 40 6.37 -12.76 -17.87
CA GLY A 40 7.07 -11.57 -17.40
C GLY A 40 8.48 -11.41 -18.00
N LYS A 41 9.11 -10.27 -17.76
CA LYS A 41 10.50 -10.01 -18.16
C LYS A 41 11.43 -10.36 -17.00
N LYS A 42 12.20 -11.44 -17.15
CA LYS A 42 13.20 -11.86 -16.18
C LYS A 42 14.33 -10.81 -16.05
N PHE A 43 14.76 -10.53 -14.83
CA PHE A 43 15.95 -9.74 -14.54
C PHE A 43 16.64 -10.23 -13.25
N ASP A 44 17.96 -10.03 -13.16
CA ASP A 44 18.71 -10.33 -11.95
C ASP A 44 18.58 -9.17 -10.97
N VAL A 45 18.28 -9.48 -9.72
CA VAL A 45 18.31 -8.52 -8.61
C VAL A 45 19.78 -8.38 -8.18
N ILE A 46 20.32 -7.18 -8.37
CA ILE A 46 21.70 -6.85 -8.01
C ILE A 46 21.71 -6.31 -6.57
N ASP A 47 22.65 -6.78 -5.77
CA ASP A 47 22.93 -6.21 -4.45
C ASP A 47 23.70 -4.89 -4.62
N ASP A 48 23.13 -3.79 -4.15
CA ASP A 48 23.69 -2.44 -4.35
C ASP A 48 25.04 -2.23 -3.64
N GLU A 49 25.34 -2.99 -2.58
CA GLU A 49 26.59 -2.87 -1.82
C GLU A 49 27.74 -3.64 -2.47
N THR A 50 27.45 -4.82 -3.01
CA THR A 50 28.46 -5.76 -3.52
C THR A 50 28.51 -5.84 -5.05
N GLY A 51 27.45 -5.41 -5.74
CA GLY A 51 27.28 -5.55 -7.18
C GLY A 51 27.05 -7.00 -7.65
N ALA A 52 26.87 -7.94 -6.72
CA ALA A 52 26.64 -9.34 -7.04
C ALA A 52 25.15 -9.61 -7.31
N ALA A 53 24.87 -10.57 -8.18
CA ALA A 53 23.50 -11.06 -8.37
C ALA A 53 23.05 -11.79 -7.09
N ARG A 54 21.96 -11.30 -6.49
CA ARG A 54 21.35 -11.85 -5.28
C ARG A 54 20.21 -12.81 -5.62
N ASP A 55 19.41 -12.47 -6.62
CA ASP A 55 18.17 -13.17 -6.93
C ASP A 55 17.69 -13.00 -8.38
N ILE A 56 16.60 -13.68 -8.75
CA ILE A 56 15.93 -13.54 -10.06
C ILE A 56 14.49 -13.08 -9.87
N ASP A 57 14.13 -11.92 -10.39
CA ASP A 57 12.74 -11.41 -10.40
C ASP A 57 12.16 -11.35 -11.82
N TYR A 58 10.84 -11.24 -11.90
CA TYR A 58 10.08 -11.06 -13.13
C TYR A 58 9.29 -9.75 -13.07
N ALA A 59 9.50 -8.88 -14.06
CA ALA A 59 8.72 -7.66 -14.22
C ALA A 59 7.50 -7.89 -15.11
N TYR A 60 6.37 -7.33 -14.71
CA TYR A 60 5.09 -7.41 -15.41
C TYR A 60 4.54 -6.01 -15.66
N THR A 61 4.03 -5.80 -16.88
CA THR A 61 3.23 -4.63 -17.26
C THR A 61 1.91 -5.16 -17.80
N GLN A 62 0.81 -4.94 -17.10
CA GLN A 62 -0.50 -5.48 -17.47
C GLN A 62 -1.67 -4.71 -16.88
N MET A 63 -2.86 -4.95 -17.41
CA MET A 63 -4.10 -4.37 -16.88
C MET A 63 -4.51 -5.04 -15.58
N ALA A 64 -4.83 -4.25 -14.56
CA ALA A 64 -5.50 -4.67 -13.34
C ALA A 64 -6.86 -3.96 -13.22
N TYR A 65 -7.80 -4.59 -12.53
CA TYR A 65 -9.17 -4.11 -12.42
C TYR A 65 -9.58 -3.97 -10.96
N ASP A 66 -10.27 -2.88 -10.64
CA ASP A 66 -10.90 -2.71 -9.32
C ASP A 66 -12.16 -3.60 -9.18
N GLU A 67 -12.78 -3.60 -8.01
CA GLU A 67 -14.01 -4.36 -7.74
C GLU A 67 -15.20 -3.98 -8.65
N LYS A 68 -15.15 -2.79 -9.28
CA LYS A 68 -16.18 -2.27 -10.18
C LYS A 68 -15.84 -2.53 -11.66
N GLY A 69 -14.70 -3.15 -11.94
CA GLY A 69 -14.21 -3.43 -13.30
C GLY A 69 -13.54 -2.24 -13.98
N HIS A 70 -13.17 -1.17 -13.27
CA HIS A 70 -12.35 -0.10 -13.84
C HIS A 70 -10.90 -0.58 -13.98
N GLY A 71 -10.40 -0.52 -15.22
CA GLY A 71 -9.06 -0.94 -15.55
C GLY A 71 -8.02 0.16 -15.32
N THR A 72 -6.86 -0.21 -14.79
CA THR A 72 -5.64 0.58 -14.78
C THR A 72 -4.47 -0.29 -15.22
N GLU A 73 -3.50 0.30 -15.92
CA GLU A 73 -2.22 -0.36 -16.16
C GLU A 73 -1.41 -0.37 -14.86
N VAL A 74 -0.77 -1.49 -14.56
CA VAL A 74 0.11 -1.66 -13.40
C VAL A 74 1.45 -2.24 -13.83
N ASP A 75 2.51 -1.69 -13.24
CA ASP A 75 3.86 -2.21 -13.33
C ASP A 75 4.25 -2.80 -11.97
N PHE A 76 4.59 -4.09 -11.93
CA PHE A 76 4.98 -4.75 -10.69
C PHE A 76 6.01 -5.85 -10.95
N ASN A 77 6.77 -6.18 -9.90
CA ASN A 77 7.70 -7.30 -9.90
C ASN A 77 7.11 -8.44 -9.08
N GLY A 78 7.29 -9.66 -9.58
CA GLY A 78 6.95 -10.90 -8.89
C GLY A 78 8.16 -11.82 -8.85
N HIS A 79 8.32 -12.51 -7.73
CA HIS A 79 9.39 -13.46 -7.48
C HIS A 79 8.85 -14.89 -7.50
#